data_AF-A0A369XUZ7-F1
#
_entry.id   AF-A0A369XUZ7-F1
#
_cell.length_a   1.000
_cell.length_b   1.000
_cell.length_c   1.000
_cell.angle_alpha   90.00
_cell.angle_beta   90.00
_cell.angle_gamma   90.00
#
_symmetry.space_group_name_H-M   'P 1'
#
loop_
_entity.id
_entity.type
_entity.pdbx_description
1 polymer ?
#
loop_
_entity_poly.entity_id
_entity_poly.type
_entity_poly.pdbx_seq_one_letter_code
_entity_poly.pdbx_strand_id
1 'polypeptide(L)' 'MRLEELEEIMSPEDFKEFEALYFAKEDVYSPQWYILQEMMEKILAKYGVDTPDNPHETEDEEDEEDF' A
#
# COMPACT_ATOMS: atom_id res chain seq x y z
N MET A 1 4.28 0.76 -7.87
CA MET A 1 4.35 -0.60 -8.47
C MET A 1 2.96 -1.10 -8.84
N ARG A 2 2.82 -2.03 -9.79
CA ARG A 2 1.54 -2.68 -10.13
C ARG A 2 1.34 -3.99 -9.37
N LEU A 3 0.10 -4.38 -9.15
CA LEU A 3 -0.26 -5.63 -8.45
C LEU A 3 0.30 -6.88 -9.15
N GLU A 4 0.33 -6.85 -10.49
CA GLU A 4 0.91 -7.90 -11.35
C GLU A 4 2.41 -8.11 -11.10
N GLU A 5 3.15 -7.03 -10.81
CA GLU A 5 4.59 -7.10 -10.53
C GLU A 5 4.86 -7.71 -9.15
N LEU A 6 3.96 -7.46 -8.18
CA LEU A 6 4.05 -8.04 -6.84
C LEU A 6 3.82 -9.56 -6.85
N GLU A 7 2.97 -10.07 -7.75
CA GLU A 7 2.75 -11.52 -7.92
C GLU A 7 4.02 -12.25 -8.38
N GLU A 8 4.83 -11.61 -9.23
CA GLU A 8 6.07 -12.19 -9.74
C GLU A 8 7.25 -12.10 -8.75
N ILE A 9 7.21 -11.12 -7.84
CA ILE A 9 8.29 -10.85 -6.87
C ILE A 9 8.04 -11.58 -5.54
N MET A 10 6.78 -11.68 -5.11
CA MET A 10 6.41 -12.22 -3.82
C MET A 10 6.18 -13.72 -3.84
N SER A 11 6.32 -14.35 -2.68
CA SER A 11 5.87 -15.72 -2.49
C SER A 11 4.34 -15.78 -2.63
N PRO A 12 3.76 -16.87 -3.15
CA PRO A 12 2.31 -16.99 -3.33
C PRO A 12 1.52 -16.79 -2.02
N GLU A 13 2.13 -17.13 -0.88
CA GLU A 13 1.55 -16.94 0.46
C GLU A 13 1.50 -15.45 0.85
N ASP A 14 2.60 -14.72 0.70
CA ASP A 14 2.67 -13.29 1.00
C ASP A 14 1.83 -12.47 0.00
N PHE A 15 1.80 -12.86 -1.28
CA PHE A 15 0.97 -12.20 -2.30
C PHE A 15 -0.51 -12.32 -1.98
N LYS A 16 -0.97 -13.50 -1.58
CA LYS A 16 -2.37 -13.73 -1.20
C LYS A 16 -2.77 -12.95 0.04
N GLU A 17 -1.85 -12.80 1.00
CA GLU A 17 -2.06 -11.94 2.17
C GLU A 17 -2.12 -10.47 1.77
N PHE A 18 -1.21 -10.00 0.92
CA PHE A 18 -1.19 -8.64 0.39
C PHE A 18 -2.47 -8.31 -0.40
N GLU A 19 -2.90 -9.19 -1.29
CA GLU A 19 -4.11 -9.05 -2.11
C GLU A 19 -5.36 -8.90 -1.24
N ALA A 20 -5.50 -9.76 -0.21
CA ALA A 20 -6.61 -9.68 0.74
C ALA A 20 -6.65 -8.34 1.49
N LEU A 21 -5.48 -7.81 1.88
CA LEU A 21 -5.35 -6.51 2.53
C LEU A 21 -5.64 -5.35 1.55
N TYR A 22 -5.24 -5.48 0.29
CA TYR A 22 -5.41 -4.48 -0.76
C TYR A 22 -6.89 -4.28 -1.10
N PHE A 23 -7.64 -5.36 -1.32
CA PHE A 23 -9.08 -5.27 -1.58
C PHE A 23 -9.89 -4.91 -0.33
N ALA A 24 -9.41 -5.21 0.87
CA ALA A 24 -10.05 -4.76 2.11
C ALA A 24 -9.97 -3.23 2.32
N LYS A 25 -9.12 -2.55 1.56
CA LYS A 25 -8.86 -1.11 1.65
C LYS A 25 -9.97 -0.25 1.00
N GLU A 26 -10.83 -0.83 0.16
CA GLU A 26 -11.89 -0.11 -0.58
C GLU A 26 -13.04 0.44 0.28
N ASP A 27 -13.22 -0.02 1.53
CA ASP A 27 -14.48 0.28 2.25
C ASP A 27 -14.36 1.16 3.51
N VAL A 28 -13.17 1.50 4.02
CA VAL A 28 -13.16 2.22 5.31
C VAL A 28 -11.93 3.09 5.55
N TYR A 29 -12.13 4.39 5.76
CA TYR A 29 -11.25 5.24 6.58
C TYR A 29 -11.50 4.97 8.06
N SER A 30 -11.23 3.75 8.53
CA SER A 30 -11.30 3.41 9.95
C SER A 30 -9.90 3.21 10.53
N PRO A 31 -9.75 3.16 11.87
CA PRO A 31 -8.51 2.72 12.49
C PRO A 31 -8.00 1.35 11.98
N GLN A 32 -8.88 0.51 11.41
CA GLN A 32 -8.48 -0.75 10.78
C GLN A 32 -7.67 -0.51 9.51
N TRP A 33 -7.96 0.55 8.75
CA TRP A 33 -7.20 0.93 7.56
C TRP A 33 -5.73 1.20 7.87
N TYR A 34 -5.45 1.90 8.97
CA TYR A 34 -4.07 2.13 9.43
C TYR A 34 -3.36 0.82 9.76
N ILE A 35 -4.05 -0.11 10.43
CA ILE A 35 -3.49 -1.43 10.75
C ILE A 35 -3.23 -2.24 9.47
N LEU A 36 -4.17 -2.21 8.51
CA LEU A 36 -4.01 -2.86 7.21
C LEU A 36 -2.83 -2.25 6.44
N GLN A 37 -2.64 -0.94 6.51
CA GLN A 37 -1.49 -0.28 5.91
C GLN A 37 -0.16 -0.72 6.51
N GLU A 38 -0.04 -0.72 7.84
CA GLU A 38 1.19 -1.20 8.49
C GLU A 38 1.49 -2.67 8.13
N MET A 39 0.46 -3.50 7.95
CA MET A 39 0.64 -4.90 7.54
C MET A 39 1.13 -5.01 6.09
N MET A 40 0.57 -4.22 5.17
CA MET A 40 1.01 -4.18 3.77
C MET A 40 2.44 -3.67 3.64
N GLU A 41 2.80 -2.59 4.35
CA GLU A 41 4.16 -2.05 4.37
C GLU A 41 5.17 -3.07 4.90
N LYS A 42 4.82 -3.82 5.95
CA LYS A 42 5.68 -4.90 6.46
C LYS A 42 5.91 -6.00 5.43
N ILE A 43 4.88 -6.38 4.67
CA ILE A 43 5.01 -7.38 3.61
C ILE A 43 5.93 -6.85 2.52
N LEU A 44 5.72 -5.62 2.04
CA LEU A 44 6.54 -4.98 1.01
C LEU A 44 8.01 -4.79 1.44
N ALA A 45 8.24 -4.41 2.70
CA ALA A 45 9.57 -4.25 3.27
C ALA A 45 10.39 -5.56 3.26
N LYS A 46 9.75 -6.73 3.38
CA LYS A 46 10.45 -8.04 3.26
C LYS A 46 11.10 -8.21 1.89
N TYR A 47 10.50 -7.64 0.85
CA TYR A 47 10.92 -7.80 -0.54
C TYR A 47 11.73 -6.60 -1.04
N GLY A 48 11.95 -5.57 -0.20
CA GLY A 48 12.64 -4.34 -0.59
C GLY A 48 11.87 -3.57 -1.67
N VAL A 49 10.54 -3.69 -1.66
CA VAL A 49 9.66 -3.07 -2.64
C VAL A 49 9.07 -1.80 -2.04
N ASP A 50 9.17 -0.68 -2.78
CA ASP A 50 8.48 0.56 -2.42
C ASP A 50 6.96 0.37 -2.49
N THR A 51 6.25 0.94 -1.52
CA THR A 51 4.79 0.99 -1.52
C THR A 51 4.29 1.54 -2.85
N PRO A 52 3.36 0.84 -3.53
CA PRO A 52 2.72 1.42 -4.70
C PRO A 52 2.02 2.71 -4.27
N ASP A 53 2.20 3.79 -5.04
CA ASP A 53 1.52 5.07 -4.83
C ASP A 53 0.07 4.78 -4.48
N ASN A 54 -0.28 5.11 -3.25
CA ASN A 54 -1.61 4.89 -2.76
C ASN A 54 -2.51 5.84 -3.56
N PRO A 55 -3.55 5.39 -4.28
CA PRO A 55 -4.42 6.30 -5.04
C PRO A 55 -5.20 7.27 -4.14
N HIS A 56 -5.04 7.16 -2.81
CA HIS A 56 -5.54 8.10 -1.81
C HIS A 56 -4.49 9.04 -1.21
N GLU A 57 -3.22 8.93 -1.59
CA GLU A 57 -2.33 10.09 -1.58
C GLU A 57 -2.71 10.94 -2.78
N THR A 58 -3.82 11.67 -2.63
CA THR A 58 -3.99 12.92 -3.36
C THR A 58 -2.78 13.76 -3.02
N GLU A 59 -1.86 13.88 -3.98
CA GLU A 59 -1.01 15.04 -4.22
C GLU A 59 -1.14 16.10 -3.10
N ASP A 60 -0.39 15.93 -2.01
CA ASP A 60 0.12 17.07 -1.26
C ASP A 60 1.25 17.66 -2.10
N GLU A 61 0.90 18.16 -3.31
CA GLU A 61 1.79 19.00 -4.09
C GLU A 61 1.55 20.45 -3.67
N GLU A 62 2.49 20.89 -2.85
CA GLU A 62 3.06 22.24 -2.77
C GLU A 62 2.38 23.22 -1.79
N ASP A 63 2.92 23.17 -0.56
CA ASP A 63 3.22 24.33 0.28
C ASP A 63 3.91 25.44 -0.58
N GLU A 64 3.13 26.31 -1.23
CA GLU A 64 3.62 27.63 -1.63
C GLU A 64 3.48 28.59 -0.43
N GLU A 65 4.56 28.68 0.35
CA GLU A 65 4.81 29.81 1.26
C GLU A 65 4.79 31.13 0.46
N ASP A 66 3.70 31.89 0.54
CA ASP A 66 3.66 33.27 0.04
C ASP A 66 4.07 34.24 1.18
N PHE A 67 5.33 34.68 1.10
CA PHE A 67 6.01 35.89 1.62
C PHE A 67 5.43 36.73 2.79
#